data_AF-A0A7W9ZEN8-F1
#
_entry.id   AF-A0A7W9ZEN8-F1
#
_cell.length_a   1.000
_cell.length_b   1.000
_cell.length_c   1.000
_cell.angle_alpha   90.00
_cell.angle_beta   90.00
_cell.angle_gamma   90.00
#
_symmetry.space_group_name_H-M   'P 1'
#
loop_
_entity.id
_entity.type
_entity.pdbx_description
1 polymer ?
#
loop_
_entity_poly.entity_id
_entity_poly.type
_entity_poly.pdbx_seq_one_letter_code
_entity_poly.pdbx_strand_id
1 'polypeptide(L)'
;MSIYDPRDRNVGRASLFLRRIVPERQLILRSEGGLRTVRLTPVGQIGFLALTALFLGWAAFATTAMVRQQAVVAEHDAGRVAAQAAYEGLLAQVSVYRNKISDVTADLERNHARAVQLAKAEPAAASVPARKPDPKPDPKSDQKPEAKAEADPAKAASALGDVSVDPAVSRELYQTHAQREREALYGELARLDTEMASLAQRAAMEKALDGVEVQLKKVTLERDLAIGEREQARTRVKELETRLVGMEEQQLALVQKFTNLASDRSSKLRAAVSKAGLNPQDLLDDMPEDAGGKDGQGGPFIPAELGVQSSPAVKETLGALNTKVLHMTSLQSLVDGLPLASPLEVAWHVTSGFGVREDPINGSAAIHEGMDMSAEYKSPVYATGSGKVIYAGWRGRYGRLVEIDHGNGLKTRYGHLNRVLVKKGEQVDRTSLIGLLGNSGRSTGAHLHYEVIVNDRPRNPDRFIKAGSNVFES
;
A
#
# COMPACT_ATOMS: atom_id res chain seq x y z
N MET A 1 -53.63 17.58 50.50
CA MET A 1 -54.87 17.21 49.79
C MET A 1 -54.48 16.75 48.39
N SER A 2 -54.47 15.44 48.16
CA SER A 2 -54.09 14.85 46.87
C SER A 2 -55.29 14.94 45.92
N ILE A 3 -55.19 15.75 44.87
CA ILE A 3 -56.23 15.88 43.85
C ILE A 3 -56.18 14.60 43.00
N TYR A 4 -57.14 13.71 43.23
CA TYR A 4 -57.33 12.47 42.49
C TYR A 4 -57.90 12.79 41.11
N ASP A 5 -57.09 12.67 40.05
CA ASP A 5 -57.56 12.74 38.65
C ASP A 5 -58.05 11.33 38.22
N PRO A 6 -59.34 11.17 37.89
CA PRO A 6 -59.93 9.86 37.55
C PRO A 6 -59.38 9.22 36.26
N ARG A 7 -58.47 9.88 35.54
CA ARG A 7 -57.81 9.35 34.33
C ARG A 7 -56.54 8.52 34.62
N ASP A 8 -56.06 8.50 35.86
CA ASP A 8 -54.82 7.81 36.24
C ASP A 8 -55.00 6.31 36.56
N ARG A 9 -56.18 5.73 36.29
CA ARG A 9 -56.53 4.37 36.73
C ARG A 9 -55.73 3.25 36.05
N ASN A 10 -55.08 3.51 34.90
CA ASN A 10 -54.36 2.52 34.08
C ASN A 10 -52.95 2.96 33.62
N VAL A 11 -52.38 4.02 34.18
CA VAL A 11 -51.04 4.52 33.78
C VAL A 11 -49.95 3.86 34.61
N GLY A 12 -49.06 3.11 33.95
CA GLY A 12 -47.96 2.41 34.61
C GLY A 12 -47.04 3.36 35.39
N ARG A 13 -46.45 2.87 36.50
CA ARG A 13 -45.59 3.67 37.43
C ARG A 13 -44.52 4.52 36.72
N ALA A 14 -43.96 4.02 35.61
CA ALA A 14 -43.00 4.72 34.79
C ALA A 14 -43.55 6.03 34.18
N SER A 15 -44.81 6.02 33.72
CA SER A 15 -45.44 7.21 33.11
C SER A 15 -45.74 8.31 34.13
N LEU A 16 -46.08 7.95 35.37
CA LEU A 16 -46.26 8.90 36.48
C LEU A 16 -44.93 9.54 36.90
N PHE A 17 -43.84 8.77 36.90
CA PHE A 17 -42.50 9.29 37.16
C PHE A 17 -42.03 10.25 36.06
N LEU A 18 -42.25 9.90 34.79
CA LEU A 18 -41.90 10.75 33.65
C LEU A 18 -42.65 12.09 33.65
N ARG A 19 -43.94 12.09 34.05
CA ARG A 19 -44.75 13.31 34.22
C ARG A 19 -44.24 14.24 35.33
N ARG A 20 -43.56 13.68 36.35
CA ARG A 20 -42.98 14.45 37.46
C ARG A 20 -41.69 15.18 37.04
N ILE A 21 -40.91 14.59 36.15
CA ILE A 21 -39.64 15.15 35.66
C ILE A 21 -39.88 16.09 34.47
N VAL A 22 -40.74 15.70 33.53
CA VAL A 22 -41.07 16.45 32.32
C VAL A 22 -42.58 16.71 32.29
N PRO A 23 -43.03 17.88 32.75
CA PRO A 23 -44.46 18.19 32.79
C PRO A 23 -45.03 18.41 31.38
N GLU A 24 -46.32 18.11 31.22
CA GLU A 24 -47.06 18.42 29.99
C GLU A 24 -47.09 19.93 29.73
N ARG A 25 -46.77 20.34 28.51
CA ARG A 25 -46.80 21.75 28.08
C ARG A 25 -47.77 21.93 26.94
N GLN A 26 -48.56 23.00 26.99
CA GLN A 26 -49.48 23.37 25.92
C GLN A 26 -48.97 24.66 25.25
N LEU A 27 -48.75 24.60 23.94
CA LEU A 27 -48.40 25.74 23.12
C LEU A 27 -49.65 26.19 22.36
N ILE A 28 -50.08 27.41 22.62
CA ILE A 28 -51.22 28.03 21.93
C ILE A 28 -50.63 28.89 20.81
N LEU A 29 -50.81 28.43 19.57
CA LEU A 29 -50.39 29.15 18.38
C LEU A 29 -51.61 29.90 17.84
N ARG A 30 -51.51 31.23 17.79
CA ARG A 30 -52.53 32.11 17.20
C ARG A 30 -52.03 32.56 15.83
N SER A 31 -52.71 32.13 14.77
CA SER A 31 -52.44 32.58 13.40
C SER A 31 -53.77 32.90 12.72
N GLU A 32 -53.84 34.10 12.11
CA GLU A 32 -54.93 34.62 11.27
C GLU A 32 -56.35 34.12 11.64
N GLY A 33 -56.80 34.45 12.85
CA GLY A 33 -58.18 34.19 13.29
C GLY A 33 -58.45 32.78 13.83
N GLY A 34 -57.50 31.83 13.71
CA GLY A 34 -57.60 30.48 14.28
C GLY A 34 -56.73 30.28 15.52
N LEU A 35 -57.31 29.71 16.58
CA LEU A 35 -56.57 29.20 17.73
C LEU A 35 -56.24 27.72 17.51
N ARG A 36 -54.96 27.39 17.33
CA ARG A 36 -54.48 25.99 17.33
C ARG A 36 -53.72 25.71 18.61
N THR A 37 -54.18 24.73 19.38
CA THR A 37 -53.48 24.26 20.60
C THR A 37 -52.71 22.99 20.31
N VAL A 38 -51.40 23.01 20.50
CA VAL A 38 -50.53 21.82 20.39
C VAL A 38 -50.16 21.37 21.80
N ARG A 39 -50.43 20.10 22.13
CA ARG A 39 -50.06 19.50 23.42
C ARG A 39 -48.76 18.71 23.28
N LEU A 40 -47.75 19.08 24.03
CA LEU A 40 -46.48 18.36 24.10
C LEU A 40 -46.53 17.38 25.28
N THR A 41 -46.75 16.10 24.97
CA THR A 41 -46.73 15.01 25.96
C THR A 41 -45.31 14.76 26.48
N PRO A 42 -45.11 14.20 27.69
CA PRO A 42 -43.78 13.96 28.26
C PRO A 42 -42.95 12.99 27.42
N VAL A 43 -43.61 11.95 26.88
CA VAL A 43 -42.98 10.97 25.97
C VAL A 43 -42.54 11.64 24.67
N GLY A 44 -43.35 12.55 24.12
CA GLY A 44 -43.00 13.31 22.93
C GLY A 44 -41.81 14.25 23.15
N GLN A 45 -41.76 14.93 24.30
CA GLN A 45 -40.64 15.81 24.66
C GLN A 45 -39.32 15.05 24.84
N ILE A 46 -39.36 13.88 25.50
CA ILE A 46 -38.19 13.02 25.69
C ILE A 46 -37.72 12.40 24.36
N GLY A 47 -38.67 11.93 23.53
CA GLY A 47 -38.35 11.43 22.20
C GLY A 47 -37.68 12.49 21.32
N PHE A 48 -38.17 13.74 21.38
CA PHE A 48 -37.55 14.86 20.67
C PHE A 48 -36.14 15.15 21.19
N LEU A 49 -35.93 15.21 22.50
CA LEU A 49 -34.60 15.42 23.09
C LEU A 49 -33.61 14.31 22.71
N ALA A 50 -34.04 13.04 22.75
CA ALA A 50 -33.22 11.90 22.35
C ALA A 50 -32.82 11.99 20.87
N LEU A 51 -33.75 12.35 19.98
CA LEU A 51 -33.46 12.56 18.56
C LEU A 51 -32.48 13.71 18.33
N THR A 52 -32.65 14.84 19.04
CA THR A 52 -31.71 15.96 18.92
C THR A 52 -30.31 15.60 19.43
N ALA A 53 -30.19 14.84 20.52
CA ALA A 53 -28.91 14.37 21.04
C ALA A 53 -28.24 13.39 20.07
N LEU A 54 -29.00 12.47 19.47
CA LEU A 54 -28.50 11.55 18.46
C LEU A 54 -27.98 12.30 17.22
N PHE A 55 -28.72 13.30 16.74
CA PHE A 55 -28.32 14.12 15.60
C PHE A 55 -27.06 14.93 15.88
N LEU A 56 -26.96 15.56 17.06
CA LEU A 56 -25.75 16.30 17.47
C LEU A 56 -24.54 15.37 17.61
N GLY A 57 -24.73 14.18 18.20
CA GLY A 57 -23.69 13.17 18.30
C GLY A 57 -23.21 12.70 16.93
N TRP A 58 -24.14 12.45 16.01
CA TRP A 58 -23.82 12.09 14.62
C TRP A 58 -23.09 13.21 13.89
N ALA A 59 -23.53 14.47 14.02
CA ALA A 59 -22.87 15.61 13.40
C ALA A 59 -21.44 15.81 13.93
N ALA A 60 -21.22 15.67 15.24
CA ALA A 60 -19.90 15.74 15.84
C ALA A 60 -18.98 14.60 15.35
N PHE A 61 -19.49 13.37 15.30
CA PHE A 61 -18.76 12.23 14.75
C PHE A 61 -18.39 12.45 13.28
N ALA A 62 -19.35 12.84 12.44
CA ALA A 62 -19.14 13.11 11.03
C ALA A 62 -18.09 14.22 10.82
N THR A 63 -18.16 15.28 11.62
CA THR A 63 -17.17 16.38 11.57
C THR A 63 -15.78 15.87 11.93
N THR A 64 -15.63 15.10 13.01
CA THR A 64 -14.33 14.54 13.42
C THR A 64 -13.77 13.54 12.39
N ALA A 65 -14.63 12.73 11.77
CA ALA A 65 -14.25 11.80 10.72
C ALA A 65 -13.76 12.54 9.48
N MET A 66 -14.46 13.61 9.08
CA MET A 66 -14.08 14.45 7.94
C MET A 66 -12.74 15.15 8.17
N VAL A 67 -12.49 15.70 9.37
CA VAL A 67 -11.21 16.35 9.71
C VAL A 67 -10.05 15.34 9.72
N ARG A 68 -10.24 14.12 10.24
CA ARG A 68 -9.21 13.07 10.15
C ARG A 68 -8.93 12.68 8.71
N GLN A 69 -9.96 12.59 7.87
CA GLN A 69 -9.81 12.25 6.47
C GLN A 69 -9.08 13.35 5.70
N GLN A 70 -9.33 14.63 6.01
CA GLN A 70 -8.60 15.76 5.43
C GLN A 70 -7.11 15.77 5.81
N ALA A 71 -6.74 15.36 7.03
CA ALA A 71 -5.34 15.25 7.43
C ALA A 71 -4.59 14.17 6.62
N VAL A 72 -5.24 13.04 6.35
CA VAL A 72 -4.66 11.96 5.51
C VAL A 72 -4.53 12.40 4.05
N VAL A 73 -5.52 13.12 3.51
CA VAL A 73 -5.47 13.61 2.13
C VAL A 73 -4.39 14.70 1.95
N ALA A 74 -4.22 15.59 2.92
CA ALA A 74 -3.19 16.63 2.87
C ALA A 74 -1.76 16.06 2.82
N GLU A 75 -1.49 14.94 3.51
CA GLU A 75 -0.21 14.23 3.45
C GLU A 75 0.03 13.59 2.07
N HIS A 76 -1.04 13.05 1.45
CA HIS A 76 -0.97 12.49 0.11
C HIS A 76 -0.79 13.55 -1.00
N ASP A 77 -1.40 14.73 -0.86
CA ASP A 77 -1.28 15.81 -1.84
C ASP A 77 0.08 16.50 -1.80
N ALA A 78 0.69 16.62 -0.62
CA ALA A 78 2.08 17.08 -0.48
C ALA A 78 3.07 16.16 -1.21
N GLY A 79 2.83 14.84 -1.16
CA GLY A 79 3.63 13.86 -1.91
C GLY A 79 3.52 14.01 -3.43
N ARG A 80 2.32 14.34 -3.96
CA ARG A 80 2.10 14.56 -5.39
C ARG A 80 2.77 15.82 -5.91
N VAL A 81 2.68 16.92 -5.16
CA VAL A 81 3.35 18.19 -5.51
C VAL A 81 4.87 18.05 -5.45
N ALA A 82 5.41 17.34 -4.45
CA ALA A 82 6.85 17.06 -4.37
C ALA A 82 7.35 16.18 -5.53
N ALA A 83 6.57 15.18 -5.93
CA ALA A 83 6.90 14.33 -7.08
C ALA A 83 6.85 15.09 -8.41
N GLN A 84 5.86 15.97 -8.61
CA GLN A 84 5.79 16.83 -9.80
C GLN A 84 6.95 17.83 -9.85
N ALA A 85 7.30 18.47 -8.73
CA ALA A 85 8.45 19.38 -8.67
C ALA A 85 9.78 18.65 -8.92
N ALA A 86 9.94 17.42 -8.42
CA ALA A 86 11.12 16.59 -8.71
C ALA A 86 11.21 16.21 -10.20
N TYR A 87 10.08 15.89 -10.84
CA TYR A 87 10.01 15.58 -12.26
C TYR A 87 10.34 16.80 -13.14
N GLU A 88 9.79 17.98 -12.81
CA GLU A 88 10.12 19.23 -13.49
C GLU A 88 11.60 19.62 -13.31
N GLY A 89 12.17 19.39 -12.12
CA GLY A 89 13.60 19.57 -11.87
C GLY A 89 14.49 18.66 -12.71
N LEU A 90 14.06 17.40 -12.92
CA LEU A 90 14.76 16.45 -13.78
C LEU A 90 14.73 16.90 -15.25
N LEU A 91 13.57 17.37 -15.74
CA LEU A 91 13.43 17.92 -17.09
C LEU A 91 14.28 19.18 -17.30
N ALA A 92 14.36 20.05 -16.29
CA ALA A 92 15.25 21.21 -16.31
C ALA A 92 16.73 20.79 -16.41
N GLN A 93 17.17 19.79 -15.63
CA GLN A 93 18.53 19.25 -15.74
C GLN A 93 18.82 18.69 -17.13
N VAL A 94 17.89 17.94 -17.72
CA VAL A 94 18.04 17.41 -19.09
C VAL A 94 18.21 18.54 -20.11
N SER A 95 17.48 19.65 -19.96
CA SER A 95 17.65 20.83 -20.83
C SER A 95 19.03 21.48 -20.70
N VAL A 96 19.57 21.55 -19.48
CA VAL A 96 20.91 22.08 -19.21
C VAL A 96 21.99 21.16 -19.80
N TYR A 97 21.84 19.84 -19.67
CA TYR A 97 22.76 18.88 -20.30
C TYR A 97 22.70 18.96 -21.83
N ARG A 98 21.51 19.14 -22.42
CA ARG A 98 21.36 19.31 -23.87
C ARG A 98 22.07 20.56 -24.38
N ASN A 99 21.93 21.69 -23.69
CA ASN A 99 22.63 22.93 -24.04
C ASN A 99 24.14 22.77 -23.90
N LYS A 100 24.60 22.11 -22.83
CA LYS A 100 26.03 21.85 -22.60
C LYS A 100 26.64 20.95 -23.67
N ILE A 101 25.89 19.95 -24.16
CA ILE A 101 26.29 19.11 -25.29
C ILE A 101 26.38 19.95 -26.58
N SER A 102 25.41 20.85 -26.80
CA SER A 102 25.41 21.78 -27.95
C SER A 102 26.60 22.75 -27.93
N ASP A 103 26.96 23.28 -26.77
CA ASP A 103 28.12 24.18 -26.63
C ASP A 103 29.43 23.43 -26.88
N VAL A 104 29.57 22.22 -26.35
CA VAL A 104 30.74 21.35 -26.59
C VAL A 104 30.86 21.00 -28.07
N THR A 105 29.74 20.74 -28.76
CA THR A 105 29.78 20.46 -30.20
C THR A 105 30.14 21.71 -31.00
N ALA A 106 29.61 22.88 -30.66
CA ALA A 106 30.01 24.15 -31.29
C ALA A 106 31.49 24.49 -31.05
N ASP A 107 32.03 24.23 -29.86
CA ASP A 107 33.46 24.38 -29.56
C ASP A 107 34.33 23.38 -30.33
N LEU A 108 33.86 22.14 -30.49
CA LEU A 108 34.55 21.13 -31.29
C LEU A 108 34.60 21.54 -32.77
N GLU A 109 33.50 22.07 -33.32
CA GLU A 109 33.44 22.60 -34.68
C GLU A 109 34.37 23.81 -34.86
N ARG A 110 34.40 24.74 -33.90
CA ARG A 110 35.32 25.89 -33.91
C ARG A 110 36.78 25.45 -33.87
N ASN A 111 37.12 24.47 -33.04
CA ASN A 111 38.47 23.92 -32.94
C ASN A 111 38.86 23.14 -34.20
N HIS A 112 37.94 22.39 -34.77
CA HIS A 112 38.15 21.69 -36.04
C HIS A 112 38.36 22.67 -37.20
N ALA A 113 37.55 23.72 -37.28
CA ALA A 113 37.71 24.78 -38.28
C ALA A 113 39.07 25.50 -38.14
N ARG A 114 39.52 25.77 -36.91
CA ARG A 114 40.86 26.31 -36.63
C ARG A 114 41.97 25.35 -37.05
N ALA A 115 41.83 24.05 -36.76
CA ALA A 115 42.79 23.03 -37.17
C ALA A 115 42.89 22.93 -38.70
N VAL A 116 41.76 23.00 -39.41
CA VAL A 116 41.73 23.00 -40.89
C VAL A 116 42.32 24.29 -41.47
N GLN A 117 42.10 25.45 -40.84
CA GLN A 117 42.72 26.71 -41.25
C GLN A 117 44.24 26.69 -41.06
N LEU A 118 44.73 26.16 -39.93
CA LEU A 118 46.16 25.98 -39.68
C LEU A 118 46.78 24.99 -40.68
N ALA A 119 46.10 23.88 -40.99
CA ALA A 119 46.54 22.92 -42.00
C ALA A 119 46.54 23.48 -43.43
N LYS A 120 45.66 24.44 -43.76
CA LYS A 120 45.67 25.15 -45.05
C LYS A 120 46.66 26.32 -45.10
N ALA A 121 47.10 26.83 -43.96
CA ALA A 121 48.06 27.93 -43.85
C ALA A 121 49.52 27.50 -44.05
N GLU A 122 49.82 26.19 -44.11
CA GLU A 122 51.10 25.69 -44.58
C GLU A 122 51.00 25.28 -46.06
N PRO A 123 51.40 26.19 -46.97
CA PRO A 123 52.53 25.85 -47.83
C PRO A 123 53.41 27.08 -48.10
N ALA A 124 54.26 27.50 -47.16
CA ALA A 124 55.28 28.52 -47.45
C ALA A 124 56.43 28.60 -46.41
N ALA A 125 56.92 27.49 -45.87
CA ALA A 125 58.17 27.51 -45.08
C ALA A 125 58.81 26.13 -44.94
N ALA A 126 59.09 25.46 -46.06
CA ALA A 126 59.88 24.23 -46.06
C ALA A 126 61.10 24.38 -46.98
N SER A 127 62.15 25.01 -46.45
CA SER A 127 63.52 24.73 -46.86
C SER A 127 64.47 25.02 -45.71
N VAL A 128 65.04 23.97 -45.12
CA VAL A 128 66.44 23.83 -44.66
C VAL A 128 66.57 22.43 -44.01
N PRO A 129 67.66 21.68 -44.27
CA PRO A 129 67.64 20.22 -44.20
C PRO A 129 68.07 19.64 -42.84
N ALA A 130 67.65 18.38 -42.69
CA ALA A 130 68.01 17.34 -41.73
C ALA A 130 69.28 17.53 -40.86
N ARG A 131 69.11 17.32 -39.55
CA ARG A 131 70.17 16.86 -38.64
C ARG A 131 69.73 15.55 -37.97
N LYS A 132 70.60 14.54 -38.10
CA LYS A 132 70.50 13.18 -37.56
C LYS A 132 70.57 13.15 -36.02
N PRO A 133 70.12 12.03 -35.40
CA PRO A 133 69.78 11.95 -33.98
C PRO A 133 70.99 11.55 -33.14
N ASP A 134 70.98 11.88 -31.85
CA ASP A 134 71.80 11.18 -30.85
C ASP A 134 71.17 11.17 -29.45
N PRO A 135 71.58 10.24 -28.56
CA PRO A 135 70.79 9.68 -27.47
C PRO A 135 71.10 10.26 -26.07
N LYS A 136 70.28 9.86 -25.09
CA LYS A 136 70.43 10.00 -23.62
C LYS A 136 71.66 9.22 -23.06
N PRO A 137 72.01 9.29 -21.75
CA PRO A 137 72.12 10.43 -20.81
C PRO A 137 73.38 10.34 -19.86
N ASP A 138 73.51 11.36 -18.97
CA ASP A 138 74.21 11.39 -17.65
C ASP A 138 75.78 11.44 -17.58
N PRO A 139 76.40 11.76 -16.41
CA PRO A 139 76.31 13.00 -15.61
C PRO A 139 77.70 13.50 -15.08
N LYS A 140 77.68 14.67 -14.41
CA LYS A 140 78.60 15.21 -13.37
C LYS A 140 79.68 16.26 -13.71
N SER A 141 79.64 17.28 -12.84
CA SER A 141 80.70 17.93 -12.06
C SER A 141 81.67 18.94 -12.70
N ASP A 142 81.62 20.12 -12.08
CA ASP A 142 82.76 20.87 -11.53
C ASP A 142 83.57 21.83 -12.41
N GLN A 143 83.64 23.07 -11.87
CA GLN A 143 84.76 24.02 -11.94
C GLN A 143 85.09 24.62 -13.32
N LYS A 144 85.48 25.89 -13.53
CA LYS A 144 85.63 27.14 -12.76
C LYS A 144 85.89 28.23 -13.86
N PRO A 145 86.61 29.34 -13.61
CA PRO A 145 86.22 30.72 -13.89
C PRO A 145 86.75 31.27 -15.23
N GLU A 146 86.26 32.44 -15.69
CA GLU A 146 87.05 33.24 -16.64
C GLU A 146 87.08 34.73 -16.30
N ALA A 147 88.27 35.26 -16.54
CA ALA A 147 88.82 36.50 -16.05
C ALA A 147 88.69 37.62 -17.09
N LYS A 148 88.71 38.85 -16.57
CA LYS A 148 88.98 40.08 -17.33
C LYS A 148 90.49 40.25 -17.49
N ALA A 149 90.93 40.61 -18.68
CA ALA A 149 92.23 41.23 -18.93
C ALA A 149 92.11 42.21 -20.10
N GLU A 150 92.64 43.42 -19.91
CA GLU A 150 93.24 44.39 -20.85
C GLU A 150 93.03 45.81 -20.29
N ALA A 151 93.97 46.77 -20.29
CA ALA A 151 95.43 46.81 -20.42
C ALA A 151 95.89 48.20 -19.94
N ASP A 152 97.16 48.31 -19.58
CA ASP A 152 97.87 49.41 -18.89
C ASP A 152 98.22 50.62 -19.82
N PRO A 153 98.43 51.86 -19.31
CA PRO A 153 98.72 53.07 -20.11
C PRO A 153 100.16 53.61 -19.96
N ALA A 154 100.67 54.35 -20.97
CA ALA A 154 101.75 55.37 -20.93
C ALA A 154 102.03 55.84 -22.39
N LYS A 155 102.42 57.07 -22.78
CA LYS A 155 102.92 58.29 -22.13
C LYS A 155 102.98 59.43 -23.17
N ALA A 156 103.15 60.67 -22.67
CA ALA A 156 103.74 61.88 -23.29
C ALA A 156 102.86 62.84 -24.10
N ALA A 157 102.65 64.06 -23.57
CA ALA A 157 103.47 65.24 -23.90
C ALA A 157 102.96 66.50 -23.16
N SER A 158 103.89 67.25 -22.54
CA SER A 158 103.66 68.60 -22.00
C SER A 158 103.96 69.65 -23.06
N ALA A 159 103.15 70.72 -23.15
CA ALA A 159 103.58 72.06 -23.56
C ALA A 159 102.50 73.10 -23.26
N LEU A 160 102.93 74.28 -22.81
CA LEU A 160 102.13 75.44 -22.40
C LEU A 160 101.27 76.03 -23.53
N GLY A 161 100.18 76.70 -23.14
CA GLY A 161 99.45 77.62 -24.02
C GLY A 161 98.29 78.28 -23.31
N ASP A 162 98.53 79.48 -22.79
CA ASP A 162 97.55 80.44 -22.29
C ASP A 162 96.43 80.68 -23.31
N VAL A 163 95.19 80.36 -22.95
CA VAL A 163 93.99 80.76 -23.71
C VAL A 163 92.92 81.19 -22.71
N SER A 164 92.72 82.50 -22.66
CA SER A 164 91.58 83.16 -22.03
C SER A 164 90.26 82.55 -22.53
N VAL A 165 89.55 81.81 -21.67
CA VAL A 165 88.20 81.32 -21.96
C VAL A 165 87.17 82.26 -21.33
N ASP A 166 86.36 82.83 -22.21
CA ASP A 166 85.26 83.76 -21.93
C ASP A 166 84.28 83.20 -20.85
N PRO A 167 83.88 83.97 -19.81
CA PRO A 167 83.02 83.49 -18.72
C PRO A 167 81.60 83.05 -19.14
N ALA A 168 81.18 83.33 -20.38
CA ALA A 168 79.88 82.94 -20.92
C ALA A 168 79.85 81.49 -21.44
N VAL A 169 80.93 81.01 -22.06
CA VAL A 169 80.99 79.68 -22.71
C VAL A 169 81.14 78.55 -21.69
N SER A 170 81.80 78.81 -20.57
CA SER A 170 81.93 77.85 -19.47
C SER A 170 80.60 77.57 -18.77
N ARG A 171 79.72 78.58 -18.58
CA ARG A 171 78.38 78.37 -18.01
C ARG A 171 77.47 77.50 -18.88
N GLU A 172 77.50 77.68 -20.20
CA GLU A 172 76.67 76.90 -21.14
C GLU A 172 77.13 75.43 -21.21
N LEU A 173 78.44 75.17 -21.18
CA LEU A 173 79.02 73.82 -21.10
C LEU A 173 78.69 73.11 -19.78
N TYR A 174 78.72 73.81 -18.64
CA TYR A 174 78.31 73.22 -17.35
C TYR A 174 76.80 72.99 -17.27
N GLN A 175 75.97 73.86 -17.85
CA GLN A 175 74.51 73.66 -17.90
C GLN A 175 74.12 72.49 -18.79
N THR A 176 74.75 72.34 -19.96
CA THR A 176 74.51 71.22 -20.87
C THR A 176 75.01 69.89 -20.31
N HIS A 177 76.15 69.88 -19.61
CA HIS A 177 76.60 68.69 -18.86
C HIS A 177 75.61 68.31 -17.74
N ALA A 178 75.17 69.28 -16.95
CA ALA A 178 74.19 69.05 -15.88
C ALA A 178 72.82 68.57 -16.41
N GLN A 179 72.41 69.02 -17.61
CA GLN A 179 71.20 68.53 -18.28
C GLN A 179 71.34 67.09 -18.77
N ARG A 180 72.48 66.72 -19.39
CA ARG A 180 72.74 65.34 -19.83
C ARG A 180 72.82 64.37 -18.66
N GLU A 181 73.44 64.76 -17.55
CA GLU A 181 73.46 63.96 -16.32
C GLU A 181 72.05 63.80 -15.75
N ARG A 182 71.23 64.85 -15.77
CA ARG A 182 69.81 64.75 -15.40
C ARG A 182 69.04 63.78 -16.30
N GLU A 183 69.18 63.88 -17.62
CA GLU A 183 68.51 62.99 -18.57
C GLU A 183 68.97 61.54 -18.41
N ALA A 184 70.26 61.30 -18.15
CA ALA A 184 70.78 59.97 -17.83
C ALA A 184 70.18 59.42 -16.53
N LEU A 185 70.11 60.24 -15.47
CA LEU A 185 69.47 59.88 -14.20
C LEU A 185 67.96 59.61 -14.37
N TYR A 186 67.26 60.38 -15.21
CA TYR A 186 65.85 60.14 -15.53
C TYR A 186 65.66 58.84 -16.33
N GLY A 187 66.56 58.50 -17.25
CA GLY A 187 66.55 57.23 -17.97
C GLY A 187 66.82 56.01 -17.05
N GLU A 188 67.68 56.18 -16.06
CA GLU A 188 67.97 55.15 -15.05
C GLU A 188 66.81 54.96 -14.07
N LEU A 189 66.16 56.04 -13.63
CA LEU A 189 64.92 56.00 -12.86
C LEU A 189 63.78 55.31 -13.63
N ALA A 190 63.61 55.60 -14.93
CA ALA A 190 62.59 54.94 -15.75
C ALA A 190 62.84 53.44 -15.90
N ARG A 191 64.10 53.01 -16.02
CA ARG A 191 64.47 51.59 -16.02
C ARG A 191 64.16 50.91 -14.69
N LEU A 192 64.53 51.53 -13.57
CA LEU A 192 64.22 51.06 -12.22
C LEU A 192 62.71 50.93 -12.00
N ASP A 193 61.91 51.86 -12.53
CA ASP A 193 60.45 51.83 -12.43
C ASP A 193 59.85 50.66 -13.23
N THR A 194 60.39 50.39 -14.44
CA THR A 194 60.00 49.21 -15.23
C THR A 194 60.41 47.88 -14.58
N GLU A 195 61.59 47.82 -13.94
CA GLU A 195 62.01 46.63 -13.18
C GLU A 195 61.12 46.39 -11.97
N MET A 196 60.82 47.44 -11.19
CA MET A 196 59.88 47.40 -10.08
C MET A 196 58.48 46.96 -10.51
N ALA A 197 57.97 47.46 -11.65
CA ALA A 197 56.69 47.03 -12.21
C ALA A 197 56.71 45.55 -12.62
N SER A 198 57.80 45.07 -13.23
CA SER A 198 57.95 43.67 -13.61
C SER A 198 58.03 42.73 -12.40
N LEU A 199 58.70 43.16 -11.32
CA LEU A 199 58.76 42.43 -10.04
C LEU A 199 57.40 42.41 -9.34
N ALA A 200 56.68 43.55 -9.35
CA ALA A 200 55.31 43.62 -8.84
C ALA A 200 54.36 42.68 -9.60
N GLN A 201 54.52 42.56 -10.92
CA GLN A 201 53.72 41.65 -11.74
C GLN A 201 54.06 40.17 -11.49
N ARG A 202 55.34 39.83 -11.26
CA ARG A 202 55.74 38.49 -10.82
C ARG A 202 55.16 38.13 -9.45
N ALA A 203 55.24 39.04 -8.48
CA ALA A 203 54.64 38.85 -7.16
C ALA A 203 53.11 38.70 -7.23
N ALA A 204 52.44 39.45 -8.13
CA ALA A 204 51.01 39.30 -8.38
C ALA A 204 50.65 37.93 -8.99
N MET A 205 51.49 37.41 -9.88
CA MET A 205 51.30 36.11 -10.52
C MET A 205 51.53 34.95 -9.55
N GLU A 206 52.51 35.06 -8.65
CA GLU A 206 52.75 34.10 -7.56
C GLU A 206 51.54 34.03 -6.61
N LYS A 207 50.98 35.19 -6.23
CA LYS A 207 49.76 35.26 -5.43
C LYS A 207 48.52 34.70 -6.14
N ALA A 208 48.46 34.82 -7.48
CA ALA A 208 47.40 34.21 -8.29
C ALA A 208 47.55 32.68 -8.36
N LEU A 209 48.78 32.17 -8.45
CA LEU A 209 49.08 30.74 -8.40
C LEU A 209 48.69 30.12 -7.05
N ASP A 210 48.97 30.79 -5.93
CA ASP A 210 48.50 30.36 -4.60
C ASP A 210 46.96 30.26 -4.54
N GLY A 211 46.26 31.23 -5.13
CA GLY A 211 44.80 31.22 -5.22
C GLY A 211 44.26 30.04 -6.03
N VAL A 212 44.92 29.70 -7.14
CA VAL A 212 44.58 28.54 -7.98
C VAL A 212 44.87 27.23 -7.25
N GLU A 213 45.97 27.13 -6.51
CA GLU A 213 46.29 25.93 -5.71
C GLU A 213 45.23 25.67 -4.64
N VAL A 214 44.78 26.70 -3.94
CA VAL A 214 43.70 26.60 -2.94
C VAL A 214 42.38 26.17 -3.59
N GLN A 215 42.02 26.74 -4.73
CA GLN A 215 40.82 26.33 -5.47
C GLN A 215 40.93 24.88 -5.96
N LEU A 216 42.09 24.47 -6.47
CA LEU A 216 42.31 23.10 -6.92
C LEU A 216 42.18 22.11 -5.75
N LYS A 217 42.77 22.41 -4.60
CA LYS A 217 42.63 21.62 -3.36
C LYS A 217 41.17 21.50 -2.91
N LYS A 218 40.40 22.58 -3.02
CA LYS A 218 38.96 22.57 -2.72
C LYS A 218 38.18 21.68 -3.69
N VAL A 219 38.42 21.81 -4.99
CA VAL A 219 37.74 21.01 -6.02
C VAL A 219 38.12 19.53 -5.92
N THR A 220 39.37 19.19 -5.61
CA THR A 220 39.76 17.79 -5.37
C THR A 220 39.07 17.22 -4.15
N LEU A 221 38.94 17.99 -3.07
CA LEU A 221 38.22 17.57 -1.86
C LEU A 221 36.73 17.35 -2.13
N GLU A 222 36.07 18.27 -2.84
CA GLU A 222 34.66 18.14 -3.24
C GLU A 222 34.45 16.92 -4.17
N ARG A 223 35.38 16.67 -5.09
CA ARG A 223 35.36 15.47 -5.94
C ARG A 223 35.48 14.20 -5.11
N ASP A 224 36.43 14.13 -4.19
CA ASP A 224 36.66 12.95 -3.36
C ASP A 224 35.46 12.66 -2.45
N LEU A 225 34.85 13.71 -1.90
CA LEU A 225 33.58 13.60 -1.15
C LEU A 225 32.46 13.05 -2.03
N ALA A 226 32.28 13.61 -3.23
CA ALA A 226 31.25 13.17 -4.17
C ALA A 226 31.46 11.71 -4.64
N ILE A 227 32.72 11.27 -4.80
CA ILE A 227 33.05 9.87 -5.08
C ILE A 227 32.64 8.99 -3.91
N GLY A 228 32.96 9.39 -2.67
CA GLY A 228 32.57 8.67 -1.46
C GLY A 228 31.05 8.51 -1.33
N GLU A 229 30.30 9.60 -1.53
CA GLU A 229 28.83 9.58 -1.52
C GLU A 229 28.25 8.68 -2.62
N ARG A 230 28.85 8.70 -3.82
CA ARG A 230 28.41 7.84 -4.93
C ARG A 230 28.61 6.37 -4.64
N GLU A 231 29.75 5.99 -4.04
CA GLU A 231 30.00 4.60 -3.65
C GLU A 231 29.10 4.16 -2.49
N GLN A 232 28.79 5.05 -1.54
CA GLN A 232 27.80 4.77 -0.50
C GLN A 232 26.39 4.58 -1.09
N ALA A 233 25.99 5.44 -2.03
CA ALA A 233 24.71 5.33 -2.72
C ALA A 233 24.62 4.02 -3.51
N ARG A 234 25.68 3.64 -4.24
CA ARG A 234 25.78 2.34 -4.94
C ARG A 234 25.61 1.15 -4.00
N THR A 235 26.26 1.21 -2.83
CA THR A 235 26.16 0.17 -1.80
C THR A 235 24.73 0.04 -1.28
N ARG A 236 24.07 1.18 -0.99
CA ARG A 236 22.66 1.19 -0.56
C ARG A 236 21.73 0.66 -1.64
N VAL A 237 21.93 1.02 -2.90
CA VAL A 237 21.12 0.51 -4.03
C VAL A 237 21.25 -1.02 -4.11
N LYS A 238 22.47 -1.56 -4.04
CA LYS A 238 22.70 -3.01 -4.06
C LYS A 238 22.05 -3.74 -2.88
N GLU A 239 22.09 -3.11 -1.69
CA GLU A 239 21.41 -3.65 -0.51
C GLU A 239 19.89 -3.66 -0.68
N LEU A 240 19.32 -2.56 -1.19
CA LEU A 240 17.88 -2.45 -1.47
C LEU A 240 17.43 -3.45 -2.53
N GLU A 241 18.19 -3.64 -3.60
CA GLU A 241 17.94 -4.66 -4.63
C GLU A 241 17.91 -6.07 -4.00
N THR A 242 18.87 -6.39 -3.13
CA THR A 242 18.91 -7.68 -2.43
C THR A 242 17.70 -7.86 -1.50
N ARG A 243 17.30 -6.80 -0.78
CA ARG A 243 16.10 -6.83 0.08
C ARG A 243 14.82 -7.00 -0.74
N LEU A 244 14.70 -6.34 -1.88
CA LEU A 244 13.54 -6.47 -2.77
C LEU A 244 13.38 -7.90 -3.29
N VAL A 245 14.47 -8.53 -3.74
CA VAL A 245 14.45 -9.94 -4.17
C VAL A 245 14.03 -10.85 -3.01
N GLY A 246 14.61 -10.65 -1.81
CA GLY A 246 14.22 -11.44 -0.63
C GLY A 246 12.77 -11.25 -0.21
N MET A 247 12.22 -10.04 -0.34
CA MET A 247 10.80 -9.75 -0.08
C MET A 247 9.89 -10.45 -1.09
N GLU A 248 10.25 -10.47 -2.37
CA GLU A 248 9.48 -11.18 -3.41
C GLU A 248 9.44 -12.69 -3.15
N GLU A 249 10.58 -13.31 -2.80
CA GLU A 249 10.64 -14.72 -2.43
C GLU A 249 9.76 -15.04 -1.21
N GLN A 250 9.77 -14.17 -0.19
CA GLN A 250 8.91 -14.31 0.99
C GLN A 250 7.43 -14.18 0.65
N GLN A 251 7.05 -13.25 -0.22
CA GLN A 251 5.67 -13.09 -0.68
C GLN A 251 5.19 -14.32 -1.44
N LEU A 252 6.00 -14.84 -2.36
CA LEU A 252 5.67 -16.07 -3.11
C LEU A 252 5.54 -17.28 -2.18
N ALA A 253 6.46 -17.45 -1.22
CA ALA A 253 6.38 -18.52 -0.24
C ALA A 253 5.10 -18.43 0.62
N LEU A 254 4.69 -17.23 1.00
CA LEU A 254 3.47 -17.01 1.76
C LEU A 254 2.21 -17.35 0.94
N VAL A 255 2.14 -16.87 -0.30
CA VAL A 255 1.04 -17.15 -1.23
C VAL A 255 0.93 -18.64 -1.50
N GLN A 256 2.06 -19.34 -1.67
CA GLN A 256 2.09 -20.79 -1.85
C GLN A 256 1.59 -21.53 -0.59
N LYS A 257 2.00 -21.07 0.61
CA LYS A 257 1.53 -21.66 1.87
C LYS A 257 0.02 -21.53 2.03
N PHE A 258 -0.56 -20.36 1.74
CA PHE A 258 -2.02 -20.18 1.77
C PHE A 258 -2.72 -21.00 0.68
N THR A 259 -2.13 -21.09 -0.50
CA THR A 259 -2.63 -21.90 -1.61
C THR A 259 -2.72 -23.38 -1.22
N ASN A 260 -1.67 -23.91 -0.59
CA ASN A 260 -1.64 -25.30 -0.11
C ASN A 260 -2.68 -25.50 1.00
N LEU A 261 -2.75 -24.59 1.97
CA LEU A 261 -3.73 -24.66 3.06
C LEU A 261 -5.17 -24.64 2.55
N ALA A 262 -5.49 -23.76 1.59
CA ALA A 262 -6.80 -23.68 0.97
C ALA A 262 -7.12 -24.97 0.19
N SER A 263 -6.13 -25.53 -0.51
CA SER A 263 -6.27 -26.79 -1.25
C SER A 263 -6.53 -27.98 -0.31
N ASP A 264 -5.79 -28.07 0.80
CA ASP A 264 -5.94 -29.14 1.80
C ASP A 264 -7.28 -29.06 2.51
N ARG A 265 -7.72 -27.85 2.88
CA ARG A 265 -9.04 -27.67 3.48
C ARG A 265 -10.14 -28.02 2.49
N SER A 266 -10.01 -27.57 1.24
CA SER A 266 -10.95 -27.87 0.17
C SER A 266 -11.05 -29.39 -0.11
N SER A 267 -9.94 -30.13 -0.09
CA SER A 267 -9.96 -31.59 -0.29
C SER A 267 -10.67 -32.32 0.85
N LYS A 268 -10.45 -31.92 2.11
CA LYS A 268 -11.17 -32.45 3.28
C LYS A 268 -12.67 -32.19 3.20
N LEU A 269 -13.09 -30.98 2.80
CA LEU A 269 -14.50 -30.64 2.62
C LEU A 269 -15.14 -31.48 1.51
N ARG A 270 -14.47 -31.68 0.37
CA ARG A 270 -14.96 -32.57 -0.70
C ARG A 270 -15.11 -34.02 -0.22
N ALA A 271 -14.15 -34.52 0.57
CA ALA A 271 -14.22 -35.87 1.12
C ALA A 271 -15.42 -36.03 2.07
N ALA A 272 -15.72 -35.02 2.89
CA ALA A 272 -16.90 -35.01 3.76
C ALA A 272 -18.21 -35.11 2.96
N VAL A 273 -18.35 -34.28 1.91
CA VAL A 273 -19.52 -34.27 1.01
C VAL A 273 -19.66 -35.61 0.28
N SER A 274 -18.55 -36.14 -0.24
CA SER A 274 -18.52 -37.45 -0.93
C SER A 274 -18.91 -38.61 0.00
N LYS A 275 -18.48 -38.57 1.26
CA LYS A 275 -18.86 -39.57 2.28
C LYS A 275 -20.34 -39.51 2.63
N ALA A 276 -20.99 -38.35 2.54
CA ALA A 276 -22.43 -38.22 2.64
C ALA A 276 -23.19 -38.80 1.42
N GLY A 277 -22.46 -39.24 0.38
CA GLY A 277 -23.01 -39.80 -0.84
C GLY A 277 -23.46 -38.73 -1.84
N LEU A 278 -22.94 -37.51 -1.72
CA LEU A 278 -23.19 -36.40 -2.63
C LEU A 278 -21.94 -36.11 -3.46
N ASN A 279 -22.14 -35.65 -4.70
CA ASN A 279 -21.04 -35.19 -5.53
C ASN A 279 -20.78 -33.69 -5.24
N PRO A 280 -19.58 -33.31 -4.78
CA PRO A 280 -19.26 -31.92 -4.49
C PRO A 280 -19.36 -31.02 -5.73
N GLN A 281 -19.03 -31.55 -6.92
CA GLN A 281 -19.03 -30.74 -8.15
C GLN A 281 -20.46 -30.41 -8.57
N ASP A 282 -21.34 -31.41 -8.60
CA ASP A 282 -22.75 -31.21 -8.97
C ASP A 282 -23.44 -30.20 -8.03
N LEU A 283 -23.11 -30.22 -6.72
CA LEU A 283 -23.65 -29.24 -5.76
C LEU A 283 -23.11 -27.82 -5.95
N LEU A 284 -21.86 -27.69 -6.37
CA LEU A 284 -21.25 -26.39 -6.67
C LEU A 284 -21.83 -25.80 -7.96
N ASP A 285 -22.08 -26.64 -8.96
CA ASP A 285 -22.65 -26.25 -10.25
C ASP A 285 -24.15 -25.86 -10.09
N ASP A 286 -24.87 -26.50 -9.18
CA ASP A 286 -26.25 -26.18 -8.81
C ASP A 286 -26.36 -24.96 -7.87
N MET A 287 -25.25 -24.44 -7.34
CA MET A 287 -25.31 -23.21 -6.55
C MET A 287 -25.70 -22.03 -7.45
N PRO A 288 -26.76 -21.28 -7.11
CA PRO A 288 -27.04 -20.03 -7.77
C PRO A 288 -25.82 -19.09 -7.63
N GLU A 289 -25.34 -18.49 -8.72
CA GLU A 289 -24.24 -17.49 -8.69
C GLU A 289 -24.53 -16.34 -7.69
N ASP A 290 -25.80 -16.17 -7.33
CA ASP A 290 -26.37 -15.16 -6.43
C ASP A 290 -26.75 -15.68 -5.02
N ALA A 291 -26.43 -16.92 -4.66
CA ALA A 291 -26.74 -17.49 -3.34
C ALA A 291 -25.86 -16.95 -2.19
N GLY A 292 -24.91 -16.06 -2.49
CA GLY A 292 -24.38 -15.10 -1.53
C GLY A 292 -25.29 -13.88 -1.49
N GLY A 293 -26.27 -13.88 -0.59
CA GLY A 293 -27.34 -12.88 -0.54
C GLY A 293 -26.85 -11.45 -0.81
N LYS A 294 -27.58 -10.75 -1.70
CA LYS A 294 -27.64 -9.31 -2.11
C LYS A 294 -26.55 -8.27 -1.75
N ASP A 295 -25.59 -8.57 -0.90
CA ASP A 295 -24.41 -7.80 -0.54
C ASP A 295 -23.10 -8.50 -0.95
N GLY A 296 -23.17 -9.56 -1.77
CA GLY A 296 -22.01 -10.31 -2.25
C GLY A 296 -21.11 -9.51 -3.19
N GLN A 297 -20.14 -8.79 -2.65
CA GLN A 297 -19.03 -8.23 -3.42
C GLN A 297 -18.07 -9.36 -3.82
N GLY A 298 -18.37 -10.03 -4.92
CA GLY A 298 -17.58 -11.14 -5.47
C GLY A 298 -17.40 -11.00 -6.96
N GLY A 299 -16.66 -9.97 -7.38
CA GLY A 299 -16.15 -9.88 -8.76
C GLY A 299 -14.79 -10.58 -8.88
N PRO A 300 -14.35 -10.93 -10.10
CA PRO A 300 -12.96 -11.33 -10.31
C PRO A 300 -12.05 -10.27 -9.68
N PHE A 301 -11.07 -10.72 -8.89
CA PHE A 301 -10.10 -9.82 -8.27
C PHE A 301 -9.32 -9.11 -9.38
N ILE A 302 -9.73 -7.87 -9.67
CA ILE A 302 -8.93 -6.93 -10.45
C ILE A 302 -8.07 -6.23 -9.41
N PRO A 303 -6.77 -6.54 -9.29
CA PRO A 303 -5.91 -5.81 -8.39
C PRO A 303 -6.02 -4.34 -8.77
N ALA A 304 -6.52 -3.51 -7.85
CA ALA A 304 -6.27 -2.08 -7.92
C ALA A 304 -4.76 -1.93 -8.08
N GLU A 305 -4.32 -1.06 -8.98
CA GLU A 305 -2.91 -0.69 -9.09
C GLU A 305 -2.47 -0.01 -7.79
N LEU A 306 -2.33 -0.79 -6.71
CA LEU A 306 -1.42 -0.44 -5.64
C LEU A 306 -0.09 -0.31 -6.36
N GLY A 307 0.45 0.92 -6.38
CA GLY A 307 1.71 1.28 -7.05
C GLY A 307 2.96 0.52 -6.57
N VAL A 308 2.78 -0.62 -5.92
CA VAL A 308 3.79 -1.65 -5.75
C VAL A 308 3.88 -2.38 -7.08
N GLN A 309 4.98 -2.17 -7.81
CA GLN A 309 5.36 -2.97 -8.98
C GLN A 309 5.53 -4.43 -8.55
N SER A 310 4.40 -5.13 -8.43
CA SER A 310 4.37 -6.55 -8.14
C SER A 310 4.76 -7.25 -9.42
N SER A 311 5.81 -8.07 -9.35
CA SER A 311 6.24 -8.92 -10.46
C SER A 311 5.04 -9.67 -11.07
N PRO A 312 4.99 -9.86 -12.40
CA PRO A 312 3.92 -10.61 -13.06
C PRO A 312 3.65 -11.99 -12.41
N ALA A 313 4.71 -12.65 -11.91
CA ALA A 313 4.61 -13.93 -11.20
C ALA A 313 3.79 -13.83 -9.90
N VAL A 314 3.94 -12.76 -9.14
CA VAL A 314 3.18 -12.51 -7.91
C VAL A 314 1.70 -12.26 -8.23
N LYS A 315 1.41 -11.54 -9.33
CA LYS A 315 0.02 -11.29 -9.75
C LYS A 315 -0.69 -12.57 -10.17
N GLU A 316 -0.03 -13.42 -10.94
CA GLU A 316 -0.58 -14.71 -11.38
C GLU A 316 -0.86 -15.64 -10.19
N THR A 317 0.10 -15.75 -9.27
CA THR A 317 -0.05 -16.57 -8.06
C THR A 317 -1.16 -16.07 -7.13
N LEU A 318 -1.33 -14.75 -7.01
CA LEU A 318 -2.46 -14.15 -6.27
C LEU A 318 -3.82 -14.44 -6.93
N GLY A 319 -3.89 -14.40 -8.26
CA GLY A 319 -5.11 -14.78 -9.00
C GLY A 319 -5.49 -16.25 -8.79
N ALA A 320 -4.49 -17.14 -8.82
CA ALA A 320 -4.68 -18.56 -8.53
C ALA A 320 -5.12 -18.80 -7.07
N LEU A 321 -4.52 -18.07 -6.11
CA LEU A 321 -4.92 -18.13 -4.71
C LEU A 321 -6.36 -17.67 -4.51
N ASN A 322 -6.76 -16.53 -5.10
CA ASN A 322 -8.12 -16.00 -4.99
C ASN A 322 -9.15 -17.04 -5.46
N THR A 323 -8.91 -17.66 -6.61
CA THR A 323 -9.80 -18.70 -7.14
C THR A 323 -9.92 -19.90 -6.20
N LYS A 324 -8.80 -20.35 -5.61
CA LYS A 324 -8.80 -21.46 -4.65
C LYS A 324 -9.50 -21.10 -3.34
N VAL A 325 -9.33 -19.89 -2.85
CA VAL A 325 -9.99 -19.40 -1.64
C VAL A 325 -11.50 -19.32 -1.87
N LEU A 326 -11.95 -18.74 -2.99
CA LEU A 326 -13.38 -18.68 -3.34
C LEU A 326 -14.01 -20.07 -3.47
N HIS A 327 -13.30 -21.02 -4.07
CA HIS A 327 -13.75 -22.40 -4.16
C HIS A 327 -13.82 -23.05 -2.76
N MET A 328 -12.81 -22.82 -1.91
CA MET A 328 -12.80 -23.31 -0.52
C MET A 328 -13.97 -22.73 0.29
N THR A 329 -14.27 -21.44 0.19
CA THR A 329 -15.37 -20.79 0.91
C THR A 329 -16.73 -21.30 0.42
N SER A 330 -16.88 -21.51 -0.88
CA SER A 330 -18.08 -22.11 -1.47
C SER A 330 -18.32 -23.51 -0.91
N LEU A 331 -17.30 -24.37 -0.92
CA LEU A 331 -17.38 -25.70 -0.31
C LEU A 331 -17.66 -25.67 1.19
N GLN A 332 -17.12 -24.69 1.91
CA GLN A 332 -17.41 -24.53 3.34
C GLN A 332 -18.89 -24.21 3.54
N SER A 333 -19.45 -23.27 2.77
CA SER A 333 -20.87 -22.92 2.86
C SER A 333 -21.78 -24.11 2.53
N LEU A 334 -21.40 -24.95 1.57
CA LEU A 334 -22.09 -26.20 1.28
C LEU A 334 -22.09 -27.13 2.49
N VAL A 335 -20.92 -27.38 3.08
CA VAL A 335 -20.77 -28.26 4.25
C VAL A 335 -21.53 -27.75 5.47
N ASP A 336 -21.61 -26.43 5.67
CA ASP A 336 -22.37 -25.83 6.78
C ASP A 336 -23.89 -26.06 6.63
N GLY A 337 -24.40 -26.09 5.39
CA GLY A 337 -25.78 -26.46 5.09
C GLY A 337 -26.05 -27.97 5.15
N LEU A 338 -25.04 -28.82 4.99
CA LEU A 338 -25.24 -30.26 5.01
C LEU A 338 -25.77 -30.74 6.38
N PRO A 339 -26.76 -31.66 6.42
CA PRO A 339 -27.36 -32.13 7.65
C PRO A 339 -26.49 -33.20 8.34
N LEU A 340 -25.29 -32.80 8.74
CA LEU A 340 -24.25 -33.65 9.29
C LEU A 340 -24.34 -33.84 10.82
N ALA A 341 -25.04 -32.94 11.53
CA ALA A 341 -25.23 -33.11 12.97
C ALA A 341 -26.32 -34.16 13.27
N SER A 342 -26.25 -34.75 14.46
CA SER A 342 -27.33 -35.59 14.98
C SER A 342 -28.54 -34.73 15.37
N PRO A 343 -29.77 -35.13 15.02
CA PRO A 343 -30.97 -34.39 15.44
C PRO A 343 -31.33 -34.58 16.92
N LEU A 344 -30.71 -35.57 17.58
CA LEU A 344 -30.89 -35.89 19.00
C LEU A 344 -29.51 -36.05 19.66
N GLU A 345 -29.28 -35.36 20.78
CA GLU A 345 -28.03 -35.45 21.56
C GLU A 345 -28.13 -36.42 22.75
N VAL A 346 -29.35 -36.81 23.12
CA VAL A 346 -29.61 -37.81 24.16
C VAL A 346 -29.34 -39.23 23.63
N ALA A 347 -29.36 -40.23 24.50
CA ALA A 347 -29.33 -41.62 24.03
C ALA A 347 -30.56 -41.93 23.17
N TRP A 348 -30.32 -42.40 21.94
CA TRP A 348 -31.36 -42.80 20.99
C TRP A 348 -30.96 -44.07 20.25
N HIS A 349 -31.94 -44.75 19.67
CA HIS A 349 -31.72 -45.90 18.79
C HIS A 349 -32.65 -45.83 17.58
N VAL A 350 -32.22 -46.40 16.47
CA VAL A 350 -33.03 -46.49 15.25
C VAL A 350 -34.11 -47.56 15.46
N THR A 351 -35.37 -47.17 15.41
CA THR A 351 -36.51 -48.10 15.45
C THR A 351 -36.96 -48.51 14.05
N SER A 352 -36.71 -47.66 13.05
CA SER A 352 -36.95 -48.01 11.65
C SER A 352 -36.01 -47.27 10.71
N GLY A 353 -35.36 -48.01 9.82
CA GLY A 353 -34.48 -47.45 8.79
C GLY A 353 -35.23 -46.92 7.56
N PHE A 354 -34.47 -46.30 6.66
CA PHE A 354 -34.91 -45.82 5.35
C PHE A 354 -35.09 -46.97 4.35
N GLY A 355 -36.10 -46.89 3.48
CA GLY A 355 -36.34 -47.85 2.40
C GLY A 355 -37.59 -48.72 2.59
N VAL A 356 -37.66 -49.85 1.88
CA VAL A 356 -38.82 -50.76 1.93
C VAL A 356 -38.90 -51.44 3.29
N ARG A 357 -40.06 -51.36 3.94
CA ARG A 357 -40.37 -52.02 5.21
C ARG A 357 -41.83 -52.46 5.25
N GLU A 358 -42.17 -53.26 6.26
CA GLU A 358 -43.56 -53.53 6.62
C GLU A 358 -44.14 -52.30 7.36
N ASP A 359 -45.33 -51.83 6.96
CA ASP A 359 -46.02 -50.70 7.60
C ASP A 359 -46.43 -51.10 9.03
N PRO A 360 -45.99 -50.35 10.06
CA PRO A 360 -46.19 -50.74 11.46
C PRO A 360 -47.65 -50.79 11.93
N ILE A 361 -48.59 -50.31 11.14
CA ILE A 361 -50.00 -50.20 11.53
C ILE A 361 -50.86 -51.19 10.75
N ASN A 362 -50.56 -51.48 9.47
CA ASN A 362 -51.38 -52.37 8.65
C ASN A 362 -50.64 -53.61 8.08
N GLY A 363 -49.34 -53.78 8.34
CA GLY A 363 -48.58 -54.97 7.93
C GLY A 363 -48.28 -55.06 6.43
N SER A 364 -48.58 -54.03 5.65
CA SER A 364 -48.34 -54.03 4.19
C SER A 364 -46.96 -53.48 3.85
N ALA A 365 -46.38 -53.91 2.72
CA ALA A 365 -45.12 -53.33 2.24
C ALA A 365 -45.28 -51.82 1.95
N ALA A 366 -44.41 -51.00 2.55
CA ALA A 366 -44.39 -49.55 2.44
C ALA A 366 -42.95 -49.04 2.27
N ILE A 367 -42.79 -47.89 1.60
CA ILE A 367 -41.50 -47.20 1.49
C ILE A 367 -41.42 -46.16 2.61
N HIS A 368 -40.40 -46.28 3.44
CA HIS A 368 -40.06 -45.29 4.46
C HIS A 368 -39.09 -44.26 3.89
N GLU A 369 -39.59 -43.03 3.70
CA GLU A 369 -38.82 -41.92 3.12
C GLU A 369 -37.83 -41.27 4.10
N GLY A 370 -37.75 -41.77 5.34
CA GLY A 370 -36.91 -41.24 6.40
C GLY A 370 -36.35 -42.33 7.32
N MET A 371 -36.01 -41.92 8.53
CA MET A 371 -35.50 -42.76 9.60
C MET A 371 -36.22 -42.42 10.90
N ASP A 372 -36.68 -43.45 11.62
CA ASP A 372 -37.38 -43.29 12.90
C ASP A 372 -36.37 -43.54 14.03
N MET A 373 -36.20 -42.55 14.91
CA MET A 373 -35.32 -42.61 16.07
C MET A 373 -36.12 -42.52 17.35
N SER A 374 -36.00 -43.53 18.21
CA SER A 374 -36.63 -43.53 19.52
C SER A 374 -35.71 -42.94 20.56
N ALA A 375 -36.26 -42.05 21.39
CA ALA A 375 -35.63 -41.46 22.56
C ALA A 375 -36.71 -41.07 23.57
N GLU A 376 -36.30 -40.56 24.73
CA GLU A 376 -37.24 -40.16 25.78
C GLU A 376 -38.25 -39.10 25.28
N TYR A 377 -39.51 -39.22 25.69
CA TYR A 377 -40.55 -38.27 25.31
C TYR A 377 -40.18 -36.84 25.73
N LYS A 378 -40.40 -35.86 24.84
CA LYS A 378 -39.98 -34.46 24.98
C LYS A 378 -38.46 -34.22 24.96
N SER A 379 -37.66 -35.20 24.53
CA SER A 379 -36.23 -34.95 24.27
C SER A 379 -36.05 -33.76 23.31
N PRO A 380 -35.03 -32.90 23.51
CA PRO A 380 -34.68 -31.82 22.59
C PRO A 380 -34.39 -32.34 21.18
N VAL A 381 -34.96 -31.70 20.16
CA VAL A 381 -34.70 -31.98 18.74
C VAL A 381 -33.99 -30.78 18.12
N TYR A 382 -32.88 -31.04 17.44
CA TYR A 382 -32.00 -30.01 16.90
C TYR A 382 -31.94 -30.02 15.37
N ALA A 383 -31.66 -28.86 14.80
CA ALA A 383 -31.36 -28.70 13.38
C ALA A 383 -30.04 -29.42 13.03
N THR A 384 -30.04 -30.20 11.96
CA THR A 384 -28.91 -31.06 11.59
C THR A 384 -27.90 -30.35 10.67
N GLY A 385 -28.30 -29.22 10.10
CA GLY A 385 -27.46 -28.29 9.32
C GLY A 385 -28.02 -26.86 9.42
N SER A 386 -27.25 -25.86 8.99
CA SER A 386 -27.72 -24.46 8.98
C SER A 386 -28.71 -24.23 7.83
N GLY A 387 -29.71 -23.39 8.04
CA GLY A 387 -30.73 -23.14 7.01
C GLY A 387 -31.88 -22.25 7.47
N LYS A 388 -32.94 -22.23 6.65
CA LYS A 388 -34.15 -21.45 6.89
C LYS A 388 -35.35 -22.36 7.07
N VAL A 389 -36.13 -22.15 8.13
CA VAL A 389 -37.36 -22.89 8.38
C VAL A 389 -38.40 -22.54 7.31
N ILE A 390 -38.75 -23.49 6.46
CA ILE A 390 -39.77 -23.32 5.41
C ILE A 390 -41.16 -23.81 5.84
N TYR A 391 -41.21 -24.67 6.87
CA TYR A 391 -42.46 -25.12 7.49
C TYR A 391 -42.30 -25.35 8.99
N ALA A 392 -43.31 -24.95 9.77
CA ALA A 392 -43.39 -25.18 11.21
C ALA A 392 -44.87 -25.27 11.61
N GLY A 393 -45.37 -26.47 11.90
CA GLY A 393 -46.79 -26.66 12.23
C GLY A 393 -47.31 -28.08 12.03
N TRP A 394 -48.63 -28.26 12.02
CA TRP A 394 -49.27 -29.57 11.83
C TRP A 394 -49.35 -29.94 10.34
N ARG A 395 -48.93 -31.15 9.91
CA ARG A 395 -48.98 -31.61 8.52
C ARG A 395 -49.40 -33.07 8.38
N GLY A 396 -50.71 -33.31 8.32
CA GLY A 396 -51.28 -34.62 8.01
C GLY A 396 -50.71 -35.75 8.87
N ARG A 397 -50.22 -36.82 8.22
CA ARG A 397 -49.65 -38.01 8.88
C ARG A 397 -48.40 -37.73 9.71
N TYR A 398 -47.65 -36.68 9.39
CA TYR A 398 -46.44 -36.29 10.13
C TYR A 398 -46.74 -35.69 11.51
N GLY A 399 -47.99 -35.32 11.79
CA GLY A 399 -48.33 -34.61 13.03
C GLY A 399 -47.68 -33.22 13.03
N ARG A 400 -47.05 -32.84 14.15
CA ARG A 400 -46.24 -31.61 14.20
C ARG A 400 -44.91 -31.83 13.49
N LEU A 401 -44.62 -30.94 12.55
CA LEU A 401 -43.51 -31.01 11.63
C LEU A 401 -42.73 -29.70 11.63
N VAL A 402 -41.41 -29.80 11.58
CA VAL A 402 -40.51 -28.74 11.12
C VAL A 402 -39.86 -29.17 9.82
N GLU A 403 -39.79 -28.28 8.83
CA GLU A 403 -39.05 -28.48 7.58
C GLU A 403 -38.08 -27.31 7.39
N ILE A 404 -36.80 -27.62 7.18
CA ILE A 404 -35.71 -26.65 7.02
C ILE A 404 -35.15 -26.80 5.62
N ASP A 405 -34.99 -25.67 4.94
CA ASP A 405 -34.29 -25.54 3.67
C ASP A 405 -32.85 -25.11 3.94
N HIS A 406 -31.90 -25.93 3.52
CA HIS A 406 -30.47 -25.71 3.70
C HIS A 406 -29.79 -25.10 2.47
N GLY A 407 -30.58 -24.80 1.42
CA GLY A 407 -30.05 -24.39 0.11
C GLY A 407 -29.63 -25.57 -0.76
N ASN A 408 -29.30 -25.30 -2.02
CA ASN A 408 -28.76 -26.30 -2.97
C ASN A 408 -29.63 -27.56 -3.09
N GLY A 409 -30.96 -27.36 -3.08
CA GLY A 409 -31.95 -28.44 -3.17
C GLY A 409 -32.03 -29.37 -1.96
N LEU A 410 -31.37 -29.02 -0.85
CA LEU A 410 -31.29 -29.83 0.37
C LEU A 410 -32.31 -29.38 1.41
N LYS A 411 -33.15 -30.32 1.87
CA LYS A 411 -34.16 -30.08 2.91
C LYS A 411 -34.12 -31.17 3.96
N THR A 412 -34.47 -30.83 5.18
CA THR A 412 -34.68 -31.80 6.26
C THR A 412 -36.08 -31.67 6.86
N ARG A 413 -36.63 -32.79 7.32
CA ARG A 413 -37.94 -32.85 7.98
C ARG A 413 -37.86 -33.53 9.33
N TYR A 414 -38.56 -32.97 10.31
CA TYR A 414 -38.62 -33.44 11.70
C TYR A 414 -40.07 -33.64 12.11
N GLY A 415 -40.55 -34.87 12.00
CA GLY A 415 -41.94 -35.25 12.23
C GLY A 415 -42.23 -35.76 13.65
N HIS A 416 -43.52 -35.98 13.92
CA HIS A 416 -44.07 -36.52 15.16
C HIS A 416 -43.79 -35.71 16.43
N LEU A 417 -43.41 -34.43 16.30
CA LEU A 417 -43.00 -33.59 17.43
C LEU A 417 -44.10 -33.41 18.49
N ASN A 418 -43.70 -33.29 19.75
CA ASN A 418 -44.57 -32.86 20.83
C ASN A 418 -44.84 -31.35 20.73
N ARG A 419 -43.78 -30.58 20.48
CA ARG A 419 -43.81 -29.12 20.42
C ARG A 419 -42.85 -28.63 19.35
N VAL A 420 -43.28 -27.62 18.60
CA VAL A 420 -42.44 -26.86 17.67
C VAL A 420 -42.00 -25.59 18.38
N LEU A 421 -40.70 -25.28 18.34
CA LEU A 421 -40.11 -24.14 19.04
C LEU A 421 -39.69 -23.00 18.10
N VAL A 422 -39.65 -23.26 16.79
CA VAL A 422 -39.28 -22.30 15.74
C VAL A 422 -40.48 -21.91 14.86
N LYS A 423 -40.33 -20.84 14.07
CA LYS A 423 -41.36 -20.33 13.16
C LYS A 423 -40.90 -20.36 11.71
N LYS A 424 -41.86 -20.44 10.78
CA LYS A 424 -41.58 -20.30 9.34
C LYS A 424 -40.88 -18.96 9.07
N GLY A 425 -39.77 -19.01 8.33
CA GLY A 425 -38.92 -17.87 7.98
C GLY A 425 -37.72 -17.66 8.89
N GLU A 426 -37.68 -18.33 10.05
CA GLU A 426 -36.58 -18.25 11.01
C GLU A 426 -35.31 -18.88 10.43
N GLN A 427 -34.16 -18.21 10.62
CA GLN A 427 -32.85 -18.78 10.33
C GLN A 427 -32.41 -19.60 11.54
N VAL A 428 -31.92 -20.80 11.28
CA VAL A 428 -31.44 -21.72 12.29
C VAL A 428 -30.05 -22.18 11.92
N ASP A 429 -29.15 -22.12 12.88
CA ASP A 429 -27.83 -22.71 12.74
C ASP A 429 -27.89 -24.21 13.02
N ARG A 430 -26.89 -24.93 12.54
CA ARG A 430 -26.67 -26.30 12.97
C ARG A 430 -26.67 -26.41 14.49
N THR A 431 -27.30 -27.45 15.04
CA THR A 431 -27.55 -27.68 16.48
C THR A 431 -28.54 -26.73 17.14
N SER A 432 -29.22 -25.84 16.39
CA SER A 432 -30.30 -25.02 16.96
C SER A 432 -31.46 -25.88 17.45
N LEU A 433 -31.99 -25.58 18.63
CA LEU A 433 -33.15 -26.26 19.18
C LEU A 433 -34.42 -25.90 18.40
N ILE A 434 -35.03 -26.87 17.71
CA ILE A 434 -36.18 -26.63 16.82
C ILE A 434 -37.50 -27.18 17.36
N GLY A 435 -37.44 -28.13 18.29
CA GLY A 435 -38.63 -28.78 18.81
C GLY A 435 -38.34 -29.75 19.93
N LEU A 436 -39.40 -30.41 20.39
CA LEU A 436 -39.33 -31.50 21.36
C LEU A 436 -39.94 -32.76 20.75
N LEU A 437 -39.28 -33.90 20.93
CA LEU A 437 -39.71 -35.21 20.45
C LEU A 437 -41.08 -35.57 20.99
N GLY A 438 -41.91 -36.22 20.18
CA GLY A 438 -43.26 -36.57 20.57
C GLY A 438 -43.76 -37.88 19.99
N ASN A 439 -45.08 -37.94 19.86
CA ASN A 439 -45.84 -39.07 19.33
C ASN A 439 -47.11 -38.53 18.62
N SER A 440 -46.96 -37.43 17.85
CA SER A 440 -48.10 -36.77 17.19
C SER A 440 -48.32 -37.29 15.76
N GLY A 441 -49.53 -37.19 15.23
CA GLY A 441 -49.84 -37.69 13.89
C GLY A 441 -49.98 -39.21 13.85
N ARG A 442 -49.55 -39.84 12.76
CA ARG A 442 -49.58 -41.30 12.58
C ARG A 442 -48.30 -41.90 13.16
N SER A 443 -48.34 -42.25 14.43
CA SER A 443 -47.19 -42.78 15.18
C SER A 443 -47.66 -43.80 16.22
N THR A 444 -46.86 -44.85 16.45
CA THR A 444 -47.18 -45.95 17.38
C THR A 444 -46.52 -45.79 18.75
N GLY A 445 -45.57 -44.85 18.90
CA GLY A 445 -44.82 -44.62 20.13
C GLY A 445 -43.94 -43.37 20.04
N ALA A 446 -43.30 -42.98 21.15
CA ALA A 446 -42.45 -41.79 21.15
C ALA A 446 -41.22 -41.98 20.25
N HIS A 447 -41.15 -41.24 19.15
CA HIS A 447 -40.00 -41.23 18.23
C HIS A 447 -39.95 -39.95 17.40
N LEU A 448 -38.78 -39.68 16.83
CA LEU A 448 -38.57 -38.67 15.81
C LEU A 448 -38.54 -39.34 14.44
N HIS A 449 -39.42 -38.91 13.54
CA HIS A 449 -39.32 -39.25 12.13
C HIS A 449 -38.47 -38.18 11.41
N TYR A 450 -37.36 -38.59 10.83
CA TYR A 450 -36.38 -37.70 10.23
C TYR A 450 -36.14 -38.03 8.75
N GLU A 451 -36.32 -37.05 7.86
CA GLU A 451 -36.04 -37.21 6.43
C GLU A 451 -34.91 -36.26 6.00
N VAL A 452 -34.07 -36.73 5.08
CA VAL A 452 -33.14 -35.90 4.30
C VAL A 452 -33.57 -35.96 2.85
N ILE A 453 -33.78 -34.80 2.23
CA ILE A 453 -34.31 -34.67 0.87
C ILE A 453 -33.29 -33.88 0.06
N VAL A 454 -32.86 -34.45 -1.08
CA VAL A 454 -31.90 -33.83 -2.01
C VAL A 454 -32.53 -33.78 -3.38
N ASN A 455 -32.67 -32.58 -3.95
CA ASN A 455 -33.30 -32.35 -5.25
C ASN A 455 -34.67 -33.03 -5.34
N ASP A 456 -35.49 -32.79 -4.29
CA ASP A 456 -36.85 -33.33 -4.07
C ASP A 456 -36.95 -34.86 -4.04
N ARG A 457 -35.83 -35.57 -3.85
CA ARG A 457 -35.80 -37.03 -3.65
C ARG A 457 -35.31 -37.38 -2.25
N PRO A 458 -36.04 -38.22 -1.51
CA PRO A 458 -35.56 -38.74 -0.22
C PRO A 458 -34.22 -39.47 -0.36
N ARG A 459 -33.36 -39.30 0.65
CA ARG A 459 -32.06 -39.96 0.79
C ARG A 459 -31.94 -40.57 2.17
N ASN A 460 -31.19 -41.66 2.27
CA ASN A 460 -30.98 -42.35 3.54
C ASN A 460 -30.28 -41.42 4.56
N PRO A 461 -30.95 -41.01 5.66
CA PRO A 461 -30.40 -40.08 6.64
C PRO A 461 -29.15 -40.61 7.38
N ASP A 462 -29.02 -41.92 7.52
CA ASP A 462 -27.89 -42.59 8.21
C ASP A 462 -26.54 -42.24 7.57
N ARG A 463 -26.50 -42.05 6.24
CA ARG A 463 -25.28 -41.67 5.51
C ARG A 463 -24.78 -40.29 5.92
N PHE A 464 -25.69 -39.35 6.19
CA PHE A 464 -25.35 -37.98 6.55
C PHE A 464 -24.87 -37.89 8.00
N ILE A 465 -25.57 -38.55 8.92
CA ILE A 465 -25.20 -38.59 10.34
C ILE A 465 -23.82 -39.24 10.52
N LYS A 466 -23.56 -40.37 9.84
CA LYS A 466 -22.23 -41.03 9.86
C LYS A 466 -21.13 -40.21 9.18
N ALA A 467 -21.46 -39.44 8.15
CA ALA A 467 -20.49 -38.55 7.52
C ALA A 467 -20.08 -37.44 8.50
N GLY A 468 -21.03 -36.86 9.24
CA GLY A 468 -20.77 -35.79 10.20
C GLY A 468 -19.90 -36.18 11.38
N SER A 469 -20.11 -37.35 11.98
CA SER A 469 -19.27 -37.80 13.12
C SER A 469 -17.77 -37.82 12.79
N ASN A 470 -17.40 -38.00 11.53
CA ASN A 470 -16.00 -38.08 11.09
C ASN A 470 -15.39 -36.72 10.70
N VAL A 471 -16.20 -35.67 10.57
CA VAL A 471 -15.75 -34.35 10.07
C VAL A 471 -15.55 -33.38 11.23
N PHE A 472 -16.21 -33.61 12.37
CA PHE A 472 -16.21 -32.71 13.52
C PHE A 472 -15.54 -33.32 14.77
N GLU A 473 -15.05 -34.56 14.72
CA GLU A 473 -14.28 -35.21 15.80
C GLU A 473 -12.74 -35.19 15.59
N SER A 474 -12.23 -34.55 14.53
CA SER A 474 -10.79 -34.54 14.19
C SER A 474 -10.10 -33.19 14.38
#